data_AF-A0A2P6FB02-F1
#
_entry.id   AF-A0A2P6FB02-F1
#
_cell.length_a   1.000
_cell.length_b   1.000
_cell.length_c   1.000
_cell.angle_alpha   90.00
_cell.angle_beta   90.00
_cell.angle_gamma   90.00
#
_symmetry.space_group_name_H-M   'P 1'
#
loop_
_entity.id
_entity.type
_entity.pdbx_description
1 polymer ?
#
loop_
_entity_poly.entity_id
_entity_poly.type
_entity_poly.pdbx_seq_one_letter_code
_entity_poly.pdbx_strand_id
1 'polypeptide(L)'
;MKKLLSLLSLLTISGSAVPTTIAASPYQKEQTIRVKRQTQNHIFKTNGADKPTEQQIKEKVVELNPKLNINKINVTEITENSAVIAIDGFSGKKTINFTVNKSVPINKVITNTNLGEIDFSIGGWTPNQIVQESLKLFNPKLDISKINITNISLNSAKVKTNDTSIYTGEINVNYSNPVKSVFKNTELGLIRINGVNKPTEQEIKNKLKELNKNLENSINDFEVSDITTANAKINFKRKDILSGKVVVTFISNVNLNKIITNNNLGEFKTENLSNPTKQQIKNKLKEMYSNLDITKINVENISNNNAIINSFDTNTYTGNINVNYTVSIYSLNW
;
A
#
# COMPACT_ATOMS: atom_id res chain seq x y z
N MET A 1 -50.16 29.28 36.35
CA MET A 1 -49.35 28.12 35.91
C MET A 1 -49.32 28.08 34.39
N LYS A 2 -48.13 28.07 33.76
CA LYS A 2 -48.02 27.98 32.28
C LYS A 2 -48.27 26.53 31.85
N LYS A 3 -49.10 26.31 30.82
CA LYS A 3 -49.37 24.96 30.28
C LYS A 3 -48.23 24.51 29.38
N LEU A 4 -47.72 23.29 29.58
CA LEU A 4 -46.63 22.72 28.79
C LEU A 4 -46.99 22.59 27.29
N LEU A 5 -48.27 22.40 26.97
CA LEU A 5 -48.78 22.26 25.61
C LEU A 5 -48.52 23.47 24.70
N SER A 6 -48.48 24.70 25.23
CA SER A 6 -48.22 25.89 24.39
C SER A 6 -46.74 26.00 24.01
N LEU A 7 -45.85 25.42 24.82
CA LEU A 7 -44.40 25.57 24.68
C LEU A 7 -43.82 24.53 23.70
N LEU A 8 -44.23 23.27 23.79
CA LEU A 8 -43.74 22.20 22.91
C LEU A 8 -44.54 22.06 21.60
N SER A 9 -45.32 23.06 21.19
CA SER A 9 -46.21 22.97 20.01
C SER A 9 -45.50 22.69 18.68
N LEU A 10 -44.16 22.80 18.63
CA LEU A 10 -43.30 22.44 17.50
C LEU A 10 -42.89 20.95 17.44
N LEU A 11 -42.99 20.21 18.55
CA LEU A 11 -42.89 18.74 18.58
C LEU A 11 -44.31 18.16 18.48
N THR A 12 -44.82 17.97 17.26
CA THR A 12 -46.24 17.57 17.07
C THR A 12 -46.51 16.09 17.27
N ILE A 13 -47.65 15.90 17.92
CA ILE A 13 -48.43 14.71 18.20
C ILE A 13 -49.04 14.21 16.88
N SER A 14 -48.83 12.94 16.55
CA SER A 14 -49.68 12.23 15.58
C SER A 14 -50.55 11.23 16.34
N GLY A 15 -51.86 11.48 16.37
CA GLY A 15 -52.86 10.50 16.77
C GLY A 15 -53.60 10.03 15.53
N SER A 16 -53.50 8.75 15.19
CA SER A 16 -54.35 8.13 14.18
C SER A 16 -55.70 7.80 14.81
N ALA A 17 -56.70 8.66 14.60
CA ALA A 17 -58.09 8.35 14.92
C ALA A 17 -58.83 7.97 13.62
N VAL A 18 -59.37 6.75 13.59
CA VAL A 18 -60.28 6.27 12.55
C VAL A 18 -61.61 7.01 12.73
N PRO A 19 -62.24 7.58 11.69
CA PRO A 19 -63.50 8.30 11.86
C PRO A 19 -64.66 7.30 12.01
N THR A 20 -65.36 7.33 13.13
CA THR A 20 -66.74 6.84 13.23
C THR A 20 -67.68 7.83 12.54
N THR A 21 -68.47 7.34 11.60
CA THR A 21 -69.49 8.07 10.86
C THR A 21 -70.64 8.50 11.77
N ILE A 22 -70.95 9.80 11.77
CA ILE A 22 -72.24 10.32 12.22
C ILE A 22 -72.75 11.26 11.11
N ALA A 23 -73.92 10.92 10.56
CA ALA A 23 -74.61 11.72 9.55
C ALA A 23 -75.35 12.89 10.23
N ALA A 24 -75.08 14.12 9.79
CA ALA A 24 -75.93 15.28 10.01
C ALA A 24 -75.70 16.31 8.88
N SER A 25 -76.80 16.95 8.47
CA SER A 25 -77.08 17.82 7.31
C SER A 25 -76.04 18.88 6.87
N PRO A 26 -76.14 19.37 5.60
CA PRO A 26 -75.10 20.19 4.98
C PRO A 26 -75.21 21.65 5.44
N TYR A 27 -74.33 22.06 6.34
CA TYR A 27 -74.01 23.46 6.56
C TYR A 27 -72.66 23.76 5.92
N GLN A 28 -72.66 24.54 4.83
CA GLN A 28 -71.44 25.04 4.18
C GLN A 28 -70.73 25.99 5.15
N LYS A 29 -69.61 25.53 5.71
CA LYS A 29 -68.64 26.37 6.42
C LYS A 29 -67.39 26.44 5.57
N GLU A 30 -66.94 27.66 5.29
CA GLU A 30 -65.74 27.94 4.50
C GLU A 30 -64.58 27.04 4.92
N GLN A 31 -64.08 26.26 3.95
CA GLN A 31 -62.89 25.45 4.11
C GLN A 31 -61.69 26.39 4.21
N THR A 32 -61.33 26.76 5.43
CA THR A 32 -59.94 27.15 5.70
C THR A 32 -59.09 25.93 5.35
N ILE A 33 -58.31 26.06 4.28
CA ILE A 33 -57.31 25.08 3.86
C ILE A 33 -56.39 24.86 5.07
N ARG A 34 -56.61 23.79 5.83
CA ARG A 34 -55.63 23.27 6.77
C ARG A 34 -54.48 22.78 5.92
N VAL A 35 -53.49 23.64 5.72
CA VAL A 35 -52.16 23.23 5.28
C VAL A 35 -51.75 22.10 6.23
N LYS A 36 -51.73 20.86 5.72
CA LYS A 36 -51.09 19.75 6.41
C LYS A 36 -49.63 20.17 6.56
N ARG A 37 -49.27 20.76 7.71
CA ARG A 37 -47.87 20.97 8.07
C ARG A 37 -47.21 19.61 7.93
N GLN A 38 -46.28 19.47 6.99
CA GLN A 38 -45.41 18.32 6.92
C GLN A 38 -44.72 18.22 8.29
N THR A 39 -45.13 17.24 9.08
CA THR A 39 -44.59 16.98 10.41
C THR A 39 -43.17 16.46 10.25
N GLN A 40 -42.17 17.31 10.53
CA GLN A 40 -40.79 16.85 10.70
C GLN A 40 -40.73 16.01 11.97
N ASN A 41 -40.72 14.68 11.83
CA ASN A 41 -40.33 13.80 12.93
C ASN A 41 -38.85 14.03 13.23
N HIS A 42 -38.51 14.34 14.47
CA HIS A 42 -37.11 14.55 14.87
C HIS A 42 -36.36 13.21 14.86
N ILE A 43 -35.12 13.23 14.37
CA ILE A 43 -34.28 12.03 14.27
C ILE A 43 -33.22 12.07 15.36
N PHE A 44 -33.15 11.04 16.20
CA PHE A 44 -32.07 10.84 17.17
C PHE A 44 -31.03 9.86 16.62
N LYS A 45 -29.76 10.27 16.60
CA LYS A 45 -28.64 9.37 16.28
C LYS A 45 -28.18 8.65 17.54
N THR A 46 -28.23 7.32 17.54
CA THR A 46 -28.01 6.52 18.76
C THR A 46 -26.77 5.62 18.68
N ASN A 47 -26.02 5.66 17.58
CA ASN A 47 -24.78 4.88 17.40
C ASN A 47 -24.98 3.39 17.71
N GLY A 48 -26.06 2.80 17.20
CA GLY A 48 -26.38 1.38 17.37
C GLY A 48 -27.41 1.08 18.45
N ALA A 49 -27.72 2.00 19.37
CA ALA A 49 -28.72 1.74 20.41
C ALA A 49 -30.16 1.90 19.89
N ASP A 50 -31.09 1.09 20.41
CA ASP A 50 -32.49 1.12 19.98
C ASP A 50 -33.26 2.37 20.43
N LYS A 51 -32.80 3.01 21.50
CA LYS A 51 -33.41 4.19 22.11
C LYS A 51 -32.39 5.28 22.35
N PRO A 52 -32.78 6.57 22.24
CA PRO A 52 -31.93 7.67 22.66
C PRO A 52 -31.75 7.68 24.18
N THR A 53 -30.67 8.32 24.62
CA THR A 53 -30.48 8.61 26.04
C THR A 53 -31.38 9.76 26.48
N GLU A 54 -31.66 9.81 27.78
CA GLU A 54 -32.35 10.95 28.40
C GLU A 54 -31.67 12.27 28.06
N GLN A 55 -30.34 12.32 28.13
CA GLN A 55 -29.57 13.53 27.83
C GLN A 55 -29.75 13.99 26.39
N GLN A 56 -29.69 13.09 25.41
CA GLN A 56 -29.93 13.44 23.99
C GLN A 56 -31.32 14.04 23.79
N ILE A 57 -32.34 13.49 24.45
CA ILE A 57 -33.70 14.04 24.39
C ILE A 57 -33.74 15.43 25.04
N LYS A 58 -33.15 15.62 26.23
CA LYS A 58 -33.10 16.92 26.92
C LYS A 58 -32.44 17.98 26.05
N GLU A 59 -31.27 17.69 25.49
CA GLU A 59 -30.53 18.57 24.60
C GLU A 59 -31.38 18.96 23.39
N LYS A 60 -32.07 18.00 22.76
CA LYS A 60 -32.94 18.27 21.62
C LYS A 60 -34.15 19.13 21.98
N VAL A 61 -34.73 18.92 23.17
CA VAL A 61 -35.83 19.75 23.68
C VAL A 61 -35.36 21.18 23.91
N VAL A 62 -34.16 21.38 24.45
CA VAL A 62 -33.56 22.72 24.64
C VAL A 62 -33.17 23.36 23.31
N GLU A 63 -32.62 22.61 22.36
CA GLU A 63 -32.30 23.09 21.00
C GLU A 63 -33.54 23.69 20.33
N LEU A 64 -34.67 23.00 20.42
CA LEU A 64 -35.94 23.45 19.86
C LEU A 64 -36.62 24.55 20.70
N ASN A 65 -36.25 24.68 21.97
CA ASN A 65 -36.83 25.63 22.91
C ASN A 65 -35.73 26.28 23.77
N PRO A 66 -34.91 27.19 23.21
CA PRO A 66 -33.68 27.68 23.87
C PRO A 66 -33.89 28.39 25.21
N LYS A 67 -35.14 28.78 25.52
CA LYS A 67 -35.53 29.42 26.78
C LYS A 67 -35.67 28.42 27.94
N LEU A 68 -35.64 27.12 27.67
CA LEU A 68 -35.74 26.08 28.68
C LEU A 68 -34.39 25.85 29.36
N ASN A 69 -34.43 25.66 30.68
CA ASN A 69 -33.28 25.19 31.43
C ASN A 69 -33.25 23.66 31.40
N ILE A 70 -32.16 23.09 30.88
CA ILE A 70 -31.99 21.64 30.72
C ILE A 70 -32.17 20.85 32.03
N ASN A 71 -31.75 21.43 33.15
CA ASN A 71 -31.82 20.80 34.47
C ASN A 71 -33.24 20.70 35.02
N LYS A 72 -34.20 21.44 34.44
CA LYS A 72 -35.62 21.40 34.81
C LYS A 72 -36.43 20.43 33.94
N ILE A 73 -35.80 19.78 32.97
CA ILE A 73 -36.46 18.84 32.06
C ILE A 73 -36.30 17.44 32.63
N ASN A 74 -37.41 16.74 32.80
CA ASN A 74 -37.48 15.34 33.21
C ASN A 74 -37.99 14.51 32.03
N VAL A 75 -37.22 13.48 31.65
CA VAL A 75 -37.56 12.57 30.55
C VAL A 75 -37.81 11.19 31.13
N THR A 76 -38.97 10.62 30.84
CA THR A 76 -39.41 9.31 31.34
C THR A 76 -40.00 8.49 30.21
N GLU A 77 -40.24 7.20 30.44
CA GLU A 77 -40.93 6.31 29.47
C GLU A 77 -40.30 6.35 28.06
N ILE A 78 -38.96 6.32 27.99
CA ILE A 78 -38.23 6.37 26.72
C ILE A 78 -38.34 5.02 26.00
N THR A 79 -38.93 5.04 24.81
CA THR A 79 -39.06 3.91 23.87
C THR A 79 -38.21 4.16 22.62
N GLU A 80 -38.30 3.28 21.62
CA GLU A 80 -37.62 3.43 20.33
C GLU A 80 -38.17 4.59 19.47
N ASN A 81 -39.37 5.09 19.77
CA ASN A 81 -40.04 6.09 18.94
C ASN A 81 -40.74 7.20 19.74
N SER A 82 -40.69 7.15 21.08
CA SER A 82 -41.35 8.15 21.92
C SER A 82 -40.71 8.29 23.29
N ALA A 83 -40.98 9.41 23.96
CA ALA A 83 -40.65 9.63 25.37
C ALA A 83 -41.65 10.61 26.00
N VAL A 84 -41.78 10.57 27.32
CA VAL A 84 -42.63 11.48 28.09
C VAL A 84 -41.79 12.57 28.75
N ILE A 85 -42.13 13.83 28.46
CA ILE A 85 -41.47 15.03 28.97
C ILE A 85 -42.31 15.70 30.05
N ALA A 86 -41.69 16.00 31.18
CA ALA A 86 -42.17 16.94 32.19
C ALA A 86 -41.15 18.06 32.37
N ILE A 87 -41.61 19.27 32.70
CA ILE A 87 -40.73 20.41 32.97
C ILE A 87 -41.12 21.05 34.29
N ASP A 88 -40.17 21.19 35.21
CA ASP A 88 -40.41 21.80 36.51
C ASP A 88 -40.84 23.26 36.34
N GLY A 89 -41.96 23.62 36.97
CA GLY A 89 -42.60 24.93 36.84
C GLY A 89 -43.66 25.02 35.73
N PHE A 90 -43.88 23.94 34.96
CA PHE A 90 -45.01 23.80 34.04
C PHE A 90 -45.93 22.69 34.52
N SER A 91 -47.23 22.85 34.31
CA SER A 91 -48.19 21.78 34.59
C SER A 91 -48.37 20.85 33.39
N GLY A 92 -48.45 19.55 33.68
CA GLY A 92 -48.70 18.48 32.72
C GLY A 92 -47.46 17.76 32.21
N LYS A 93 -47.70 16.61 31.57
CA LYS A 93 -46.70 15.83 30.83
C LYS A 93 -47.03 15.87 29.34
N LYS A 94 -46.03 15.69 28.48
CA LYS A 94 -46.23 15.58 27.04
C LYS A 94 -45.42 14.42 26.46
N THR A 95 -46.09 13.53 25.74
CA THR A 95 -45.42 12.53 24.90
C THR A 95 -44.90 13.20 23.64
N ILE A 96 -43.62 12.99 23.36
CA ILE A 96 -42.98 13.36 22.10
C ILE A 96 -42.75 12.09 21.29
N ASN A 97 -42.96 12.17 19.98
CA ASN A 97 -42.65 11.10 19.04
C ASN A 97 -41.40 11.47 18.25
N PHE A 98 -40.58 10.49 17.91
CA PHE A 98 -39.33 10.66 17.17
C PHE A 98 -38.97 9.41 16.39
N THR A 99 -37.99 9.54 15.50
CA THR A 99 -37.38 8.41 14.79
C THR A 99 -35.97 8.20 15.33
N VAL A 100 -35.54 6.95 15.44
CA VAL A 100 -34.17 6.61 15.82
C VAL A 100 -33.37 6.20 14.59
N ASN A 101 -32.24 6.88 14.37
CA ASN A 101 -31.21 6.46 13.44
C ASN A 101 -30.14 5.67 14.21
N LYS A 102 -30.17 4.35 14.03
CA LYS A 102 -29.28 3.38 14.68
C LYS A 102 -27.92 3.25 13.99
N SER A 103 -27.66 3.97 12.90
CA SER A 103 -26.39 3.87 12.19
C SER A 103 -25.20 4.21 13.10
N VAL A 104 -24.11 3.47 12.90
CA VAL A 104 -22.87 3.61 13.66
C VAL A 104 -21.83 4.32 12.80
N PRO A 105 -21.13 5.35 13.31
CA PRO A 105 -19.98 5.91 12.60
C PRO A 105 -18.94 4.83 12.30
N ILE A 106 -18.49 4.74 11.05
CA ILE A 106 -17.63 3.65 10.58
C ILE A 106 -16.28 3.60 11.34
N ASN A 107 -15.79 4.74 11.81
CA ASN A 107 -14.57 4.84 12.63
C ASN A 107 -14.72 4.28 14.06
N LYS A 108 -15.94 4.00 14.53
CA LYS A 108 -16.18 3.28 15.78
C LYS A 108 -16.15 1.77 15.60
N VAL A 109 -16.27 1.29 14.36
CA VAL A 109 -16.29 -0.14 14.01
C VAL A 109 -14.94 -0.58 13.43
N ILE A 110 -14.33 0.27 12.59
CA ILE A 110 -12.98 0.11 12.07
C ILE A 110 -12.03 0.81 13.04
N THR A 111 -11.62 0.08 14.08
CA THR A 111 -10.67 0.58 15.09
C THR A 111 -9.21 0.33 14.71
N ASN A 112 -8.94 -0.70 13.91
CA ASN A 112 -7.63 -0.94 13.33
C ASN A 112 -7.63 -0.54 11.86
N THR A 113 -6.94 0.55 11.57
CA THR A 113 -6.81 1.13 10.22
C THR A 113 -5.52 0.70 9.51
N ASN A 114 -4.59 0.03 10.20
CA ASN A 114 -3.39 -0.52 9.60
C ASN A 114 -3.60 -2.01 9.32
N LEU A 115 -3.67 -2.37 8.04
CA LEU A 115 -3.99 -3.72 7.59
C LEU A 115 -2.74 -4.58 7.31
N GLY A 116 -1.55 -4.08 7.65
CA GLY A 116 -0.31 -4.84 7.47
C GLY A 116 0.14 -4.93 6.01
N GLU A 117 0.73 -6.06 5.62
CA GLU A 117 1.13 -6.36 4.24
C GLU A 117 -0.05 -6.98 3.48
N ILE A 118 -0.37 -6.42 2.31
CA ILE A 118 -1.42 -6.93 1.41
C ILE A 118 -0.81 -7.23 0.04
N ASP A 119 -0.88 -8.50 -0.37
CA ASP A 119 -0.46 -8.94 -1.69
C ASP A 119 -1.64 -9.01 -2.66
N PHE A 120 -1.73 -8.03 -3.56
CA PHE A 120 -2.77 -7.99 -4.60
C PHE A 120 -2.50 -8.95 -5.77
N SER A 121 -1.36 -9.65 -5.80
CA SER A 121 -1.06 -10.63 -6.84
C SER A 121 -1.71 -12.00 -6.58
N ILE A 122 -2.35 -12.19 -5.43
CA ILE A 122 -3.10 -13.40 -5.10
C ILE A 122 -4.28 -13.52 -6.07
N GLY A 123 -4.22 -14.53 -6.94
CA GLY A 123 -5.23 -14.77 -7.96
C GLY A 123 -6.60 -15.14 -7.40
N GLY A 124 -7.64 -14.85 -8.18
CA GLY A 124 -9.02 -15.26 -7.92
C GLY A 124 -9.90 -14.21 -7.23
N TRP A 125 -9.31 -13.17 -6.63
CA TRP A 125 -10.04 -12.13 -5.91
C TRP A 125 -9.76 -10.74 -6.50
N THR A 126 -10.76 -9.86 -6.45
CA THR A 126 -10.60 -8.45 -6.81
C THR A 126 -9.85 -7.68 -5.73
N PRO A 127 -9.18 -6.55 -6.05
CA PRO A 127 -8.53 -5.71 -5.03
C PRO A 127 -9.46 -5.28 -3.90
N ASN A 128 -10.73 -5.02 -4.22
CA ASN A 128 -11.74 -4.67 -3.22
C ASN A 128 -11.98 -5.82 -2.23
N GLN A 129 -12.11 -7.06 -2.72
CA GLN A 129 -12.31 -8.24 -1.88
C GLN A 129 -11.12 -8.48 -0.96
N ILE A 130 -9.89 -8.35 -1.47
CA ILE A 130 -8.67 -8.54 -0.67
C ILE A 130 -8.61 -7.53 0.49
N VAL A 131 -8.93 -6.25 0.22
CA VAL A 131 -8.97 -5.22 1.27
C VAL A 131 -10.13 -5.45 2.25
N GLN A 132 -11.31 -5.86 1.77
CA GLN A 132 -12.46 -6.18 2.63
C GLN A 132 -12.13 -7.32 3.60
N GLU A 133 -11.53 -8.39 3.13
CA GLU A 133 -11.19 -9.54 3.97
C GLU A 133 -10.07 -9.19 4.97
N SER A 134 -9.10 -8.39 4.56
CA SER A 134 -8.11 -7.81 5.48
C SER A 134 -8.77 -6.95 6.56
N LEU A 135 -9.74 -6.11 6.19
CA LEU A 135 -10.52 -5.32 7.14
C LEU A 135 -11.31 -6.20 8.11
N LYS A 136 -11.93 -7.27 7.63
CA LYS A 136 -12.69 -8.23 8.46
C LYS A 136 -11.79 -8.93 9.47
N LEU A 137 -10.59 -9.33 9.03
CA LEU A 137 -9.59 -9.96 9.88
C LEU A 137 -9.18 -9.04 11.05
N PHE A 138 -8.84 -7.78 10.76
CA PHE A 138 -8.39 -6.83 11.78
C PHE A 138 -9.52 -6.15 12.56
N ASN A 139 -10.75 -6.17 12.03
CA ASN A 139 -11.94 -5.59 12.64
C ASN A 139 -13.11 -6.59 12.60
N PRO A 140 -13.12 -7.66 13.43
CA PRO A 140 -14.07 -8.76 13.31
C PRO A 140 -15.55 -8.37 13.41
N LYS A 141 -15.86 -7.24 14.06
CA LYS A 141 -17.24 -6.71 14.21
C LYS A 141 -17.75 -5.97 12.96
N LEU A 142 -16.89 -5.71 11.98
CA LEU A 142 -17.26 -5.07 10.72
C LEU A 142 -18.08 -6.04 9.87
N ASP A 143 -19.24 -5.58 9.39
CA ASP A 143 -19.97 -6.23 8.31
C ASP A 143 -19.45 -5.69 6.98
N ILE A 144 -18.60 -6.48 6.31
CA ILE A 144 -17.95 -6.08 5.06
C ILE A 144 -18.93 -5.98 3.88
N SER A 145 -20.12 -6.58 3.98
CA SER A 145 -21.16 -6.43 2.95
C SER A 145 -21.74 -5.01 2.92
N LYS A 146 -21.56 -4.25 4.00
CA LYS A 146 -22.10 -2.90 4.21
C LYS A 146 -21.12 -1.78 3.87
N ILE A 147 -19.98 -2.11 3.27
CA ILE A 147 -18.94 -1.16 2.88
C ILE A 147 -18.53 -1.34 1.43
N ASN A 148 -18.05 -0.25 0.85
CA ASN A 148 -17.36 -0.22 -0.43
C ASN A 148 -15.92 0.25 -0.22
N ILE A 149 -15.00 -0.34 -0.97
CA ILE A 149 -13.61 0.10 -1.05
C ILE A 149 -13.44 0.97 -2.29
N THR A 150 -12.84 2.14 -2.13
CA THR A 150 -12.51 3.07 -3.20
C THR A 150 -11.10 3.61 -3.03
N ASN A 151 -10.57 4.30 -4.05
CA ASN A 151 -9.26 4.96 -4.02
C ASN A 151 -8.13 4.05 -3.54
N ILE A 152 -8.11 2.79 -4.00
CA ILE A 152 -7.01 1.86 -3.74
C ILE A 152 -5.74 2.43 -4.39
N SER A 153 -4.69 2.54 -3.60
CA SER A 153 -3.38 3.04 -3.99
C SER A 153 -2.29 2.07 -3.53
N LEU A 154 -1.02 2.45 -3.67
CA LEU A 154 0.10 1.58 -3.30
C LEU A 154 0.17 1.28 -1.79
N ASN A 155 -0.39 2.13 -0.93
CA ASN A 155 -0.25 1.97 0.52
C ASN A 155 -1.50 2.37 1.33
N SER A 156 -2.60 2.64 0.65
CA SER A 156 -3.84 3.04 1.31
C SER A 156 -5.08 2.78 0.46
N ALA A 157 -6.22 2.69 1.11
CA ALA A 157 -7.52 2.68 0.47
C ALA A 157 -8.52 3.50 1.32
N LYS A 158 -9.64 3.87 0.69
CA LYS A 158 -10.75 4.53 1.36
C LYS A 158 -11.89 3.55 1.55
N VAL A 159 -12.43 3.51 2.76
CA VAL A 159 -13.60 2.71 3.12
C VAL A 159 -14.79 3.64 3.27
N LYS A 160 -15.87 3.36 2.55
CA LYS A 160 -17.12 4.11 2.59
C LYS A 160 -18.28 3.18 2.86
N THR A 161 -19.27 3.62 3.64
CA THR A 161 -20.53 2.89 3.76
C THR A 161 -21.25 2.77 2.41
N ASN A 162 -21.84 1.60 2.15
CA ASN A 162 -22.81 1.41 1.06
C ASN A 162 -24.25 1.32 1.57
N ASP A 163 -24.43 1.23 2.89
CA ASP A 163 -25.70 1.13 3.60
C ASP A 163 -25.71 2.12 4.77
N THR A 164 -26.29 3.30 4.52
CA THR A 164 -26.33 4.40 5.48
C THR A 164 -27.24 4.14 6.68
N SER A 165 -28.04 3.06 6.63
CA SER A 165 -28.85 2.62 7.77
C SER A 165 -28.00 1.90 8.82
N ILE A 166 -26.89 1.26 8.40
CA ILE A 166 -25.98 0.51 9.26
C ILE A 166 -24.78 1.35 9.66
N TYR A 167 -24.08 1.94 8.70
CA TYR A 167 -22.85 2.71 8.94
C TYR A 167 -22.93 4.13 8.37
N THR A 168 -22.25 5.07 9.01
CA THR A 168 -22.09 6.45 8.52
C THR A 168 -20.64 6.86 8.38
N GLY A 169 -20.37 7.76 7.44
CA GLY A 169 -19.03 8.31 7.21
C GLY A 169 -18.14 7.45 6.31
N GLU A 170 -16.87 7.80 6.34
CA GLU A 170 -15.79 7.20 5.56
C GLU A 170 -14.50 7.26 6.37
N ILE A 171 -13.56 6.37 6.08
CA ILE A 171 -12.27 6.30 6.77
C ILE A 171 -11.18 5.82 5.82
N ASN A 172 -9.97 6.36 5.99
CA ASN A 172 -8.79 5.88 5.27
C ASN A 172 -8.14 4.76 6.06
N VAL A 173 -7.70 3.73 5.34
CA VAL A 173 -6.95 2.60 5.89
C VAL A 173 -5.64 2.47 5.14
N ASN A 174 -4.62 2.02 5.84
CA ASN A 174 -3.25 1.95 5.35
C ASN A 174 -2.79 0.49 5.32
N TYR A 175 -1.93 0.18 4.38
CA TYR A 175 -1.27 -1.11 4.24
C TYR A 175 0.05 -0.92 3.50
N SER A 176 0.85 -1.97 3.47
CA SER A 176 2.05 -2.05 2.65
C SER A 176 1.85 -3.11 1.57
N ASN A 177 2.40 -2.87 0.39
CA ASN A 177 2.48 -3.86 -0.67
C ASN A 177 3.78 -4.66 -0.56
N PRO A 178 3.83 -5.95 -0.90
CA PRO A 178 5.10 -6.67 -0.96
C PRO A 178 6.05 -6.01 -1.96
N VAL A 179 7.33 -5.90 -1.64
CA VAL A 179 8.37 -5.37 -2.54
C VAL A 179 8.32 -6.07 -3.90
N LYS A 180 8.06 -7.38 -3.95
CA LYS A 180 7.93 -8.14 -5.21
C LYS A 180 6.83 -7.62 -6.15
N SER A 181 5.78 -6.95 -5.65
CA SER A 181 4.62 -6.55 -6.46
C SER A 181 4.93 -5.45 -7.47
N VAL A 182 6.05 -4.73 -7.29
CA VAL A 182 6.50 -3.67 -8.20
C VAL A 182 7.60 -4.11 -9.16
N PHE A 183 8.04 -5.37 -9.10
CA PHE A 183 9.02 -5.93 -10.04
C PHE A 183 8.29 -6.72 -11.13
N LYS A 184 8.57 -6.37 -12.39
CA LYS A 184 8.23 -7.20 -13.55
C LYS A 184 9.23 -8.34 -13.73
N ASN A 185 10.51 -8.06 -13.49
CA ASN A 185 11.63 -8.99 -13.66
C ASN A 185 12.54 -8.97 -12.44
N THR A 186 12.77 -10.15 -11.85
CA THR A 186 13.75 -10.39 -10.80
C THR A 186 15.02 -11.08 -11.32
N GLU A 187 14.96 -11.67 -12.50
CA GLU A 187 16.11 -12.17 -13.24
C GLU A 187 16.71 -11.04 -14.07
N LEU A 188 17.86 -10.52 -13.63
CA LEU A 188 18.47 -9.34 -14.22
C LEU A 188 19.38 -9.65 -15.41
N GLY A 189 19.57 -10.93 -15.71
CA GLY A 189 20.47 -11.39 -16.77
C GLY A 189 21.90 -10.97 -16.50
N LEU A 190 22.58 -10.46 -17.53
CA LEU A 190 23.97 -10.07 -17.44
C LEU A 190 24.16 -8.69 -16.79
N ILE A 191 24.99 -8.63 -15.74
CA ILE A 191 25.51 -7.40 -15.17
C ILE A 191 27.02 -7.35 -15.44
N ARG A 192 27.43 -6.36 -16.24
CA ARG A 192 28.85 -6.07 -16.46
C ARG A 192 29.37 -5.35 -15.24
N ILE A 193 30.35 -5.94 -14.56
CA ILE A 193 30.91 -5.37 -13.35
C ILE A 193 32.23 -4.65 -13.65
N ASN A 194 32.38 -3.45 -13.10
CA ASN A 194 33.62 -2.69 -13.22
C ASN A 194 34.66 -3.06 -12.14
N GLY A 195 34.28 -3.91 -11.17
CA GLY A 195 35.14 -4.41 -10.09
C GLY A 195 35.55 -5.87 -10.26
N VAL A 196 36.28 -6.41 -9.29
CA VAL A 196 36.97 -7.71 -9.43
C VAL A 196 36.10 -8.93 -9.05
N ASN A 197 35.03 -8.79 -8.25
CA ASN A 197 34.36 -9.98 -7.68
C ASN A 197 32.82 -9.97 -7.61
N LYS A 198 32.17 -8.80 -7.55
CA LYS A 198 30.70 -8.71 -7.49
C LYS A 198 30.22 -7.34 -8.00
N PRO A 199 28.98 -7.23 -8.47
CA PRO A 199 28.44 -5.94 -8.87
C PRO A 199 28.33 -4.99 -7.68
N THR A 200 28.43 -3.71 -7.99
CA THR A 200 28.08 -2.64 -7.07
C THR A 200 26.56 -2.52 -6.93
N GLU A 201 26.11 -1.92 -5.83
CA GLU A 201 24.69 -1.57 -5.65
C GLU A 201 24.15 -0.74 -6.83
N GLN A 202 24.96 0.21 -7.32
CA GLN A 202 24.54 1.07 -8.43
C GLN A 202 24.40 0.31 -9.75
N GLU A 203 25.29 -0.66 -10.04
CA GLU A 203 25.17 -1.51 -11.23
C GLU A 203 23.89 -2.36 -11.19
N ILE A 204 23.55 -2.91 -10.02
CA ILE A 204 22.29 -3.65 -9.82
C ILE A 204 21.09 -2.71 -9.99
N LYS A 205 21.10 -1.52 -9.37
CA LYS A 205 20.03 -0.52 -9.50
C LYS A 205 19.84 -0.07 -10.94
N ASN A 206 20.91 0.15 -11.69
CA ASN A 206 20.85 0.51 -13.11
C ASN A 206 20.17 -0.61 -13.92
N LYS A 207 20.54 -1.88 -13.67
CA LYS A 207 19.92 -3.01 -14.37
C LYS A 207 18.46 -3.20 -13.98
N LEU A 208 18.12 -2.98 -12.72
CA LEU A 208 16.74 -2.96 -12.25
C LEU A 208 15.91 -1.88 -12.94
N LYS A 209 16.41 -0.64 -13.07
CA LYS A 209 15.74 0.42 -13.84
C LYS A 209 15.52 0.04 -15.30
N GLU A 210 16.51 -0.60 -15.91
CA GLU A 210 16.46 -1.04 -17.32
C GLU A 210 15.31 -2.02 -17.55
N LEU A 211 15.17 -3.03 -16.68
CA LEU A 211 14.22 -4.14 -16.84
C LEU A 211 12.85 -3.89 -16.19
N ASN A 212 12.78 -2.97 -15.24
CA ASN A 212 11.57 -2.58 -14.50
C ASN A 212 11.36 -1.07 -14.67
N LYS A 213 10.94 -0.66 -15.87
CA LYS A 213 10.81 0.76 -16.25
C LYS A 213 9.94 1.59 -15.30
N ASN A 214 8.98 0.96 -14.63
CA ASN A 214 8.15 1.59 -13.60
C ASN A 214 8.95 2.07 -12.36
N LEU A 215 10.20 1.63 -12.18
CA LEU A 215 11.08 2.01 -11.07
C LEU A 215 12.05 3.16 -11.41
N GLU A 216 12.01 3.71 -12.63
CA GLU A 216 13.01 4.67 -13.12
C GLU A 216 13.21 5.88 -12.17
N ASN A 217 12.10 6.41 -11.65
CA ASN A 217 12.06 7.56 -10.76
C ASN A 217 12.12 7.21 -9.27
N SER A 218 12.02 5.92 -8.90
CA SER A 218 11.93 5.47 -7.50
C SER A 218 13.05 4.52 -7.09
N ILE A 219 13.97 4.13 -7.98
CA ILE A 219 15.01 3.13 -7.62
C ILE A 219 15.85 3.54 -6.41
N ASN A 220 16.03 4.84 -6.20
CA ASN A 220 16.88 5.37 -5.13
C ASN A 220 16.24 5.15 -3.74
N ASP A 221 14.94 4.86 -3.70
CA ASP A 221 14.20 4.49 -2.50
C ASP A 221 14.33 3.00 -2.16
N PHE A 222 14.94 2.21 -3.05
CA PHE A 222 15.31 0.82 -2.77
C PHE A 222 16.73 0.74 -2.21
N GLU A 223 16.98 -0.28 -1.39
CA GLU A 223 18.32 -0.65 -0.93
C GLU A 223 18.69 -2.03 -1.47
N VAL A 224 19.98 -2.20 -1.76
CA VAL A 224 20.54 -3.47 -2.22
C VAL A 224 21.45 -4.00 -1.13
N SER A 225 21.22 -5.25 -0.72
CA SER A 225 21.95 -5.91 0.35
C SER A 225 22.31 -7.34 -0.05
N ASP A 226 23.16 -8.01 0.75
CA ASP A 226 23.55 -9.40 0.54
C ASP A 226 24.04 -9.70 -0.90
N ILE A 227 24.81 -8.77 -1.48
CA ILE A 227 25.28 -8.89 -2.87
C ILE A 227 26.34 -9.98 -3.00
N THR A 228 26.06 -10.95 -3.87
CA THR A 228 26.96 -12.03 -4.31
C THR A 228 27.30 -11.87 -5.80
N THR A 229 28.01 -12.83 -6.38
CA THR A 229 28.30 -12.89 -7.83
C THR A 229 27.08 -13.20 -8.68
N ALA A 230 26.01 -13.75 -8.08
CA ALA A 230 24.87 -14.27 -8.82
C ALA A 230 23.50 -13.78 -8.32
N ASN A 231 23.45 -13.11 -7.18
CA ASN A 231 22.21 -12.59 -6.61
C ASN A 231 22.43 -11.43 -5.64
N ALA A 232 21.34 -10.73 -5.33
CA ALA A 232 21.27 -9.75 -4.25
C ALA A 232 19.87 -9.70 -3.66
N LYS A 233 19.73 -9.12 -2.46
CA LYS A 233 18.44 -8.83 -1.85
C LYS A 233 18.08 -7.37 -2.00
N ILE A 234 16.87 -7.11 -2.50
CA ILE A 234 16.31 -5.78 -2.66
C ILE A 234 15.23 -5.56 -1.61
N ASN A 235 15.28 -4.42 -0.94
CA ASN A 235 14.26 -3.95 -0.02
C ASN A 235 13.84 -2.53 -0.42
N PHE A 236 12.79 -2.00 0.21
CA PHE A 236 12.40 -0.61 0.07
C PHE A 236 12.58 0.13 1.41
N LYS A 237 13.12 1.35 1.37
CA LYS A 237 13.42 2.15 2.57
C LYS A 237 12.16 2.42 3.40
N ARG A 238 11.06 2.74 2.72
CA ARG A 238 9.76 3.07 3.33
C ARG A 238 8.86 1.84 3.47
N LYS A 239 9.06 1.10 4.56
CA LYS A 239 8.33 -0.15 4.83
C LYS A 239 6.82 0.01 4.99
N ASP A 240 6.37 1.23 5.25
CA ASP A 240 4.95 1.62 5.27
C ASP A 240 4.31 1.64 3.87
N ILE A 241 5.11 1.70 2.80
CA ILE A 241 4.65 1.59 1.41
C ILE A 241 4.90 0.20 0.87
N LEU A 242 6.16 -0.25 0.91
CA LEU A 242 6.57 -1.56 0.39
C LEU A 242 7.29 -2.38 1.47
N SER A 243 6.83 -3.58 1.72
CA SER A 243 7.30 -4.46 2.79
C SER A 243 7.89 -5.78 2.26
N GLY A 244 8.60 -6.51 3.12
CA GLY A 244 9.33 -7.71 2.72
C GLY A 244 10.62 -7.42 1.94
N LYS A 245 11.16 -8.47 1.31
CA LYS A 245 12.39 -8.44 0.51
C LYS A 245 12.20 -9.28 -0.74
N VAL A 246 12.85 -8.91 -1.83
CA VAL A 246 12.91 -9.72 -3.05
C VAL A 246 14.35 -10.12 -3.34
N VAL A 247 14.56 -11.37 -3.76
CA VAL A 247 15.85 -11.83 -4.25
C VAL A 247 15.87 -11.63 -5.75
N VAL A 248 16.92 -10.97 -6.24
CA VAL A 248 17.18 -10.83 -7.68
C VAL A 248 18.38 -11.68 -8.05
N THR A 249 18.35 -12.25 -9.26
CA THR A 249 19.42 -13.12 -9.78
C THR A 249 20.07 -12.49 -11.00
N PHE A 250 21.34 -12.79 -11.23
CA PHE A 250 22.11 -12.28 -12.37
C PHE A 250 23.34 -13.13 -12.64
N ILE A 251 23.94 -12.91 -13.80
CA ILE A 251 25.28 -13.39 -14.15
C ILE A 251 26.20 -12.17 -14.11
N SER A 252 27.26 -12.23 -13.32
CA SER A 252 28.27 -11.18 -13.25
C SER A 252 29.47 -11.56 -14.09
N ASN A 253 29.79 -10.75 -15.11
CA ASN A 253 31.03 -10.91 -15.86
C ASN A 253 31.88 -9.64 -15.82
N VAL A 254 33.20 -9.84 -15.91
CA VAL A 254 34.19 -8.76 -15.83
C VAL A 254 34.78 -8.53 -17.22
N ASN A 255 34.98 -7.29 -17.63
CA ASN A 255 35.72 -7.01 -18.86
C ASN A 255 37.22 -7.29 -18.65
N LEU A 256 37.87 -8.02 -19.55
CA LEU A 256 39.30 -8.35 -19.47
C LEU A 256 40.18 -7.10 -19.35
N ASN A 257 39.81 -5.99 -20.00
CA ASN A 257 40.55 -4.72 -19.91
C ASN A 257 40.51 -4.07 -18.52
N LYS A 258 39.59 -4.51 -17.64
CA LYS A 258 39.54 -4.06 -16.23
C LYS A 258 40.41 -4.93 -15.32
N ILE A 259 40.74 -6.14 -15.74
CA ILE A 259 41.62 -7.05 -15.00
C ILE A 259 43.06 -6.87 -15.45
N ILE A 260 43.29 -6.93 -16.77
CA ILE A 260 44.61 -6.80 -17.39
C ILE A 260 44.85 -5.31 -17.65
N THR A 261 45.38 -4.61 -16.64
CA THR A 261 45.60 -3.15 -16.68
C THR A 261 46.94 -2.77 -17.30
N ASN A 262 47.94 -3.65 -17.22
CA ASN A 262 49.20 -3.58 -17.94
C ASN A 262 49.23 -4.65 -19.05
N ASN A 263 49.32 -4.20 -20.29
CA ASN A 263 49.33 -5.07 -21.46
C ASN A 263 50.74 -5.54 -21.87
N ASN A 264 51.80 -5.09 -21.21
CA ASN A 264 53.16 -5.59 -21.44
C ASN A 264 53.46 -6.76 -20.51
N LEU A 265 53.65 -7.96 -21.07
CA LEU A 265 53.94 -9.19 -20.33
C LEU A 265 55.44 -9.38 -20.04
N GLY A 266 56.29 -8.46 -20.52
CA GLY A 266 57.73 -8.52 -20.36
C GLY A 266 58.39 -9.46 -21.37
N GLU A 267 59.47 -10.12 -20.94
CA GLU A 267 60.28 -11.00 -21.77
C GLU A 267 59.87 -12.47 -21.62
N PHE A 268 59.74 -13.16 -22.75
CA PHE A 268 59.66 -14.63 -22.82
C PHE A 268 60.98 -15.19 -23.35
N LYS A 269 61.58 -16.10 -22.59
CA LYS A 269 62.69 -16.93 -23.07
C LYS A 269 62.13 -18.16 -23.76
N THR A 270 62.48 -18.36 -25.03
CA THR A 270 62.03 -19.49 -25.86
C THR A 270 63.22 -20.16 -26.55
N GLU A 271 63.02 -21.37 -27.06
CA GLU A 271 64.01 -22.06 -27.88
C GLU A 271 63.94 -21.51 -29.32
N ASN A 272 65.10 -21.25 -29.94
CA ASN A 272 65.22 -20.85 -31.35
C ASN A 272 64.38 -19.62 -31.78
N LEU A 273 64.22 -18.61 -30.92
CA LEU A 273 63.40 -17.41 -31.19
C LEU A 273 61.95 -17.75 -31.60
N SER A 274 61.44 -18.90 -31.17
CA SER A 274 60.05 -19.29 -31.42
C SER A 274 59.08 -18.41 -30.64
N ASN A 275 57.85 -18.29 -31.15
CA ASN A 275 56.79 -17.60 -30.45
C ASN A 275 56.48 -18.29 -29.11
N PRO A 276 56.16 -17.55 -28.05
CA PRO A 276 55.72 -18.16 -26.79
C PRO A 276 54.43 -18.97 -27.01
N THR A 277 54.32 -20.10 -26.32
CA THR A 277 53.13 -20.93 -26.37
C THR A 277 51.93 -20.25 -25.71
N LYS A 278 50.70 -20.67 -26.07
CA LYS A 278 49.46 -20.23 -25.41
C LYS A 278 49.56 -20.39 -23.88
N GLN A 279 50.12 -21.50 -23.41
CA GLN A 279 50.22 -21.77 -21.98
C GLN A 279 51.26 -20.88 -21.29
N GLN A 280 52.40 -20.56 -21.93
CA GLN A 280 53.37 -19.61 -21.38
C GLN A 280 52.75 -18.21 -21.19
N ILE A 281 52.01 -17.72 -22.19
CA ILE A 281 51.29 -16.43 -22.09
C ILE A 281 50.26 -16.47 -20.97
N LYS A 282 49.46 -17.55 -20.89
CA LYS A 282 48.48 -17.75 -19.80
C LYS A 282 49.16 -17.75 -18.44
N ASN A 283 50.24 -18.51 -18.26
CA ASN A 283 50.97 -18.57 -16.99
C ASN A 283 51.50 -17.19 -16.61
N LYS A 284 52.06 -16.42 -17.56
CA LYS A 284 52.54 -15.07 -17.31
C LYS A 284 51.45 -14.12 -16.85
N LEU A 285 50.28 -14.19 -17.50
CA LEU A 285 49.09 -13.45 -17.07
C LEU A 285 48.63 -13.87 -15.66
N LYS A 286 48.71 -15.16 -15.31
CA LYS A 286 48.37 -15.64 -13.96
C LYS A 286 49.34 -15.13 -12.89
N GLU A 287 50.63 -15.04 -13.22
CA GLU A 287 51.65 -14.44 -12.35
C GLU A 287 51.36 -12.97 -12.09
N MET A 288 51.04 -12.20 -13.13
CA MET A 288 50.76 -10.76 -13.03
C MET A 288 49.40 -10.46 -12.37
N TYR A 289 48.41 -11.33 -12.60
CA TYR A 289 47.03 -11.15 -12.17
C TYR A 289 46.53 -12.43 -11.48
N SER A 290 46.81 -12.56 -10.19
CA SER A 290 46.44 -13.74 -9.39
C SER A 290 44.93 -14.07 -9.43
N ASN A 291 44.07 -13.06 -9.57
CA ASN A 291 42.62 -13.19 -9.65
C ASN A 291 42.11 -13.55 -11.06
N LEU A 292 42.97 -13.56 -12.08
CA LEU A 292 42.60 -13.99 -13.44
C LEU A 292 42.52 -15.52 -13.47
N ASP A 293 41.37 -16.06 -13.86
CA ASP A 293 41.21 -17.47 -14.15
C ASP A 293 41.60 -17.75 -15.60
N ILE A 294 42.83 -18.21 -15.78
CA ILE A 294 43.40 -18.49 -17.09
C ILE A 294 42.76 -19.68 -17.81
N THR A 295 41.93 -20.47 -17.13
CA THR A 295 41.11 -21.52 -17.76
C THR A 295 39.92 -20.92 -18.51
N LYS A 296 39.51 -19.69 -18.15
CA LYS A 296 38.35 -18.97 -18.71
C LYS A 296 38.72 -17.95 -19.79
N ILE A 297 39.99 -17.91 -20.20
CA ILE A 297 40.48 -17.08 -21.31
C ILE A 297 41.04 -17.95 -22.44
N ASN A 298 41.09 -17.40 -23.64
CA ASN A 298 41.77 -17.94 -24.80
C ASN A 298 42.90 -17.01 -25.25
N VAL A 299 43.92 -17.56 -25.89
CA VAL A 299 45.04 -16.80 -26.46
C VAL A 299 45.10 -17.12 -27.96
N GLU A 300 45.05 -16.08 -28.77
CA GLU A 300 44.99 -16.15 -30.23
C GLU A 300 45.97 -15.14 -30.86
N ASN A 301 46.21 -15.27 -32.16
CA ASN A 301 47.05 -14.36 -32.95
C ASN A 301 48.43 -14.11 -32.32
N ILE A 302 49.09 -15.18 -31.88
CA ILE A 302 50.42 -15.11 -31.26
C ILE A 302 51.46 -14.80 -32.32
N SER A 303 52.19 -13.71 -32.12
CA SER A 303 53.35 -13.31 -32.90
C SER A 303 54.61 -13.21 -32.02
N ASN A 304 55.71 -12.71 -32.59
CA ASN A 304 56.97 -12.54 -31.87
C ASN A 304 56.97 -11.36 -30.89
N ASN A 305 55.96 -10.49 -30.91
CA ASN A 305 55.88 -9.34 -30.01
C ASN A 305 54.49 -9.06 -29.43
N ASN A 306 53.45 -9.79 -29.84
CA ASN A 306 52.10 -9.59 -29.33
C ASN A 306 51.23 -10.85 -29.39
N ALA A 307 50.13 -10.83 -28.65
CA ALA A 307 49.05 -11.81 -28.74
C ALA A 307 47.71 -11.17 -28.34
N ILE A 308 46.59 -11.78 -28.74
CA ILE A 308 45.25 -11.37 -28.33
C ILE A 308 44.72 -12.31 -27.25
N ILE A 309 44.28 -11.74 -26.13
CA ILE A 309 43.60 -12.45 -25.06
C ILE A 309 42.10 -12.22 -25.20
N ASN A 310 41.37 -13.32 -25.36
CA ASN A 310 39.92 -13.34 -25.53
C ASN A 310 39.26 -14.05 -24.35
N SER A 311 37.99 -13.75 -24.08
CA SER A 311 37.19 -14.56 -23.17
C SER A 311 36.89 -15.92 -23.80
N PHE A 312 37.19 -17.00 -23.08
CA PHE A 312 36.75 -18.35 -23.44
C PHE A 312 35.38 -18.66 -22.81
N ASP A 313 35.13 -18.14 -21.60
CA ASP A 313 33.85 -18.25 -20.90
C ASP A 313 33.21 -16.87 -20.75
N THR A 314 32.22 -16.59 -21.60
CA THR A 314 31.51 -15.30 -21.66
C THR A 314 30.66 -15.01 -20.42
N ASN A 315 30.39 -16.02 -19.58
CA ASN A 315 29.76 -15.83 -18.28
C ASN A 315 30.74 -15.32 -17.23
N THR A 316 32.05 -15.52 -17.44
CA THR A 316 33.11 -15.06 -16.52
C THR A 316 33.73 -13.75 -17.01
N TYR A 317 34.17 -13.72 -18.28
CA TYR A 317 34.88 -12.58 -18.85
C TYR A 317 34.26 -12.05 -20.14
N THR A 318 34.50 -10.78 -20.45
CA THR A 318 34.12 -10.16 -21.72
C THR A 318 35.25 -9.32 -22.30
N GLY A 319 35.11 -8.94 -23.57
CA GLY A 319 36.09 -8.13 -24.28
C GLY A 319 37.31 -8.94 -24.71
N ASN A 320 38.23 -8.22 -25.33
CA ASN A 320 39.53 -8.73 -25.73
C ASN A 320 40.59 -7.68 -25.38
N ILE A 321 41.83 -8.13 -25.28
CA ILE A 321 42.98 -7.24 -25.06
C ILE A 321 44.17 -7.71 -25.88
N ASN A 322 44.83 -6.76 -26.55
CA ASN A 322 46.12 -7.00 -27.17
C ASN A 322 47.22 -6.84 -26.12
N VAL A 323 48.02 -7.88 -25.94
CA VAL A 323 49.17 -7.89 -25.04
C VAL A 323 50.46 -7.87 -25.85
N ASN A 324 51.48 -7.20 -25.35
CA ASN A 324 52.79 -7.06 -25.98
C ASN A 324 53.86 -7.74 -25.11
N TYR A 325 54.94 -8.20 -25.74
CA TYR A 325 56.09 -8.82 -25.07
C TYR A 325 57.32 -8.80 -25.97
N THR A 326 58.47 -9.18 -25.41
CA THR A 326 59.70 -9.47 -26.16
C THR A 326 60.04 -10.96 -26.08
N VAL A 327 60.75 -11.47 -27.08
CA VAL A 327 61.21 -12.86 -27.14
C VAL A 327 62.73 -12.89 -27.21
N SER A 328 63.35 -13.73 -26.38
CA SER A 328 64.79 -13.98 -26.37
C SER A 328 65.08 -15.48 -26.23
N ILE A 329 66.34 -15.88 -26.39
CA ILE A 329 66.76 -17.29 -26.34
C ILE A 329 67.44 -17.62 -25.00
N TYR A 330 67.27 -18.85 -24.51
CA TYR A 330 67.85 -19.30 -23.23
C TYR A 330 69.38 -19.25 -23.22
N SER A 331 70.01 -19.53 -24.35
CA SER A 331 71.42 -19.35 -24.71
C SER A 331 71.59 -20.05 -26.06
N LEU A 332 72.48 -19.57 -26.93
CA LEU A 332 72.93 -20.38 -28.06
C LEU A 332 73.79 -21.52 -27.48
N ASN A 333 73.20 -22.69 -27.25
CA ASN A 333 73.99 -23.90 -27.14
C ASN A 333 74.44 -24.24 -28.55
N TRP A 334 75.63 -23.74 -28.93
CA TRP A 334 76.35 -24.15 -30.12
C TRP A 334 76.75 -25.61 -30.04
#